data_AF-A0A7C1E9B0-F1
#
_entry.id   AF-A0A7C1E9B0-F1
#
_cell.length_a   1.000
_cell.length_b   1.000
_cell.length_c   1.000
_cell.angle_alpha   90.00
_cell.angle_beta   90.00
_cell.angle_gamma   90.00
#
_symmetry.space_group_name_H-M   'P 1'
#
loop_
_entity.id
_entity.type
_entity.pdbx_description
1 polymer ?
#
loop_
_entity_poly.entity_id
_entity_poly.type
_entity_poly.pdbx_seq_one_letter_code
_entity_poly.pdbx_strand_id
1 'polypeptide(L)'
;WFEPERVRRGTPLQTEHPEWLLENGEDKGNLLFDLGNDEARRYLTGFISGMIEEVGIDIYRQDFNFEPLTYWKRADEPDRVGMHEIRHIEGLYAFWDELRARHPNLLIDNCSSGGRRIDLETTSRSFPLWRSDYTDLPAKNEGMKLQIGAQAQTAGLSRWVPLHSASVWTFEPYDMRSSFSTGVSLYTDILADDYPIDLVKHAVAEVKRLRPYLLGDFYPLVLLTVEEHDWCAYQFDRPDLGTGCAIFLRRHESPYPSVVAGLRNIDTDARYEISLSRVYEHGSFHQIGAWDLKRLTVSIPTAPGSLLLEYRKRDG
;
A
#
# COMPACT_ATOMS: atom_id res chain seq x y z
N TRP A 1 8.84 -11.43 8.04
CA TRP A 1 7.43 -11.80 7.85
C TRP A 1 7.10 -12.84 8.91
N PHE A 2 5.99 -12.68 9.60
CA PHE A 2 5.51 -13.58 10.64
C PHE A 2 3.98 -13.69 10.53
N GLU A 3 3.41 -14.83 10.90
CA GLU A 3 1.96 -15.01 11.04
C GLU A 3 1.67 -15.55 12.45
N PRO A 4 1.86 -14.72 13.50
CA PRO A 4 1.89 -15.19 14.88
C PRO A 4 0.51 -15.60 15.42
N GLU A 5 -0.55 -15.14 14.77
CA GLU A 5 -1.93 -15.46 15.15
C GLU A 5 -2.31 -16.90 14.73
N ARG A 6 -1.53 -17.55 13.85
CA ARG A 6 -1.78 -18.91 13.39
C ARG A 6 -0.77 -19.89 13.97
N VAL A 7 -1.27 -20.95 14.61
CA VAL A 7 -0.46 -22.07 15.06
C VAL A 7 -0.86 -23.32 14.30
N ARG A 8 0.12 -24.04 13.73
CA ARG A 8 -0.13 -25.30 13.03
C ARG A 8 -0.17 -26.44 14.03
N ARG A 9 -1.10 -27.38 13.84
CA ARG A 9 -1.10 -28.61 14.64
C ARG A 9 0.19 -29.41 14.43
N GLY A 10 0.66 -30.07 15.48
CA GLY A 10 1.92 -30.81 15.50
C GLY A 10 3.16 -29.95 15.75
N THR A 11 2.99 -28.67 16.08
CA THR A 11 4.11 -27.80 16.50
C THR A 11 4.33 -27.89 18.02
N PRO A 12 5.56 -27.65 18.52
CA PRO A 12 5.86 -27.69 19.96
C PRO A 12 4.93 -26.80 20.79
N LEU A 13 4.56 -25.63 20.26
CA LEU A 13 3.65 -24.70 20.93
C LEU A 13 2.29 -25.33 21.25
N GLN A 14 1.78 -26.22 20.39
CA GLN A 14 0.54 -26.94 20.67
C GLN A 14 0.70 -27.92 21.83
N THR A 15 1.81 -28.63 21.90
CA THR A 15 2.02 -29.66 22.92
C THR A 15 2.42 -29.08 24.27
N GLU A 16 3.18 -27.99 24.26
CA GLU A 16 3.72 -27.36 25.46
C GLU A 16 2.75 -26.35 26.09
N HIS A 17 1.99 -25.63 25.24
CA HIS A 17 1.07 -24.58 25.66
C HIS A 17 -0.31 -24.67 24.98
N PRO A 18 -1.03 -25.81 25.12
CA PRO A 18 -2.37 -25.95 24.53
C PRO A 18 -3.37 -24.91 25.06
N GLU A 19 -3.17 -24.38 26.27
CA GLU A 19 -4.00 -23.36 26.91
C GLU A 19 -3.91 -21.97 26.27
N TRP A 20 -2.95 -21.75 25.36
CA TRP A 20 -2.80 -20.51 24.60
C TRP A 20 -3.49 -20.55 23.23
N LEU A 21 -4.18 -21.65 22.91
CA LEU A 21 -4.66 -21.93 21.57
C LEU A 21 -6.16 -22.18 21.55
N LEU A 22 -6.86 -21.52 20.63
CA LEU A 22 -8.27 -21.76 20.36
C LEU A 22 -8.42 -22.72 19.19
N GLU A 23 -9.42 -23.59 19.26
CA GLU A 23 -9.82 -24.49 18.17
C GLU A 23 -11.23 -24.13 17.69
N ASN A 24 -11.54 -24.34 16.40
CA ASN A 24 -12.91 -24.26 15.89
C ASN A 24 -13.57 -25.64 15.74
N GLY A 25 -12.78 -26.72 15.73
CA GLY A 25 -13.19 -28.11 15.53
C GLY A 25 -13.57 -28.50 14.09
N GLU A 26 -13.50 -27.56 13.15
CA GLU A 26 -13.72 -27.78 11.71
C GLU A 26 -12.38 -27.83 10.97
N ASP A 27 -11.48 -26.89 11.28
CA ASP A 27 -10.12 -26.83 10.75
C ASP A 27 -9.22 -27.80 11.54
N LYS A 28 -8.78 -28.86 10.84
CA LYS A 28 -7.91 -29.89 11.39
C LYS A 28 -6.42 -29.51 11.33
N GLY A 29 -6.05 -28.43 10.64
CA GLY A 29 -4.67 -28.02 10.44
C GLY A 29 -4.25 -26.81 11.27
N ASN A 30 -5.16 -25.87 11.52
CA ASN A 30 -4.85 -24.58 12.14
C ASN A 30 -5.53 -24.38 13.50
N LEU A 31 -4.81 -23.74 14.39
CA LEU A 31 -5.21 -23.25 15.70
C LEU A 31 -5.02 -21.72 15.72
N LEU A 32 -5.89 -21.02 16.43
CA LEU A 32 -5.76 -19.57 16.63
C LEU A 32 -4.99 -19.32 17.92
N PHE A 33 -3.92 -18.51 17.84
CA PHE A 33 -3.21 -18.06 19.03
C PHE A 33 -4.08 -17.07 19.80
N ASP A 34 -4.35 -17.35 21.07
CA ASP A 34 -5.23 -16.53 21.91
C ASP A 34 -4.51 -15.27 22.40
N LEU A 35 -4.61 -14.17 21.63
CA LEU A 35 -4.08 -12.88 22.04
C LEU A 35 -4.84 -12.26 23.23
N GLY A 36 -6.04 -12.75 23.52
CA GLY A 36 -6.82 -12.39 24.70
C GLY A 36 -6.25 -12.97 26.00
N ASN A 37 -5.45 -14.03 25.91
CA ASN A 37 -4.71 -14.58 27.03
C ASN A 37 -3.44 -13.74 27.31
N ASP A 38 -3.41 -13.09 28.46
CA ASP A 38 -2.31 -12.22 28.89
C ASP A 38 -0.94 -12.92 28.95
N GLU A 39 -0.89 -14.19 29.34
CA GLU A 39 0.36 -14.95 29.40
C GLU A 39 0.87 -15.29 28.00
N ALA A 40 -0.03 -15.78 27.13
CA ALA A 40 0.26 -16.05 25.73
C ALA A 40 0.76 -14.79 25.00
N ARG A 41 0.05 -13.66 25.15
CA ARG A 41 0.43 -12.38 24.56
C ARG A 41 1.82 -11.92 25.03
N ARG A 42 2.11 -12.00 26.34
CA ARG A 42 3.43 -11.62 26.89
C ARG A 42 4.55 -12.50 26.35
N TYR A 43 4.32 -13.81 26.25
CA TYR A 43 5.25 -14.73 25.63
C TYR A 43 5.53 -14.33 24.17
N LEU A 44 4.49 -14.15 23.37
CA LEU A 44 4.62 -13.76 21.97
C LEU A 44 5.36 -12.42 21.81
N THR A 45 5.03 -11.44 22.67
CA THR A 45 5.70 -10.14 22.70
C THR A 45 7.19 -10.29 22.97
N GLY A 46 7.56 -11.08 23.97
CA GLY A 46 8.96 -11.36 24.30
C GLY A 46 9.68 -12.06 23.16
N PHE A 47 9.05 -13.07 22.54
CA PHE A 47 9.61 -13.82 21.43
C PHE A 47 9.88 -12.93 20.21
N ILE A 48 8.89 -12.16 19.76
CA ILE A 48 9.03 -11.29 18.59
C ILE A 48 9.99 -10.12 18.90
N SER A 49 9.93 -9.53 20.09
CA SER A 49 10.89 -8.49 20.53
C SER A 49 12.32 -9.02 20.51
N GLY A 50 12.55 -10.23 21.03
CA GLY A 50 13.88 -10.86 21.03
C GLY A 50 14.41 -11.09 19.61
N MET A 51 13.55 -11.58 18.70
CA MET A 51 13.90 -11.73 17.28
C MET A 51 14.25 -10.39 16.62
N ILE A 52 13.52 -9.33 16.95
CA ILE A 52 13.79 -7.98 16.44
C ILE A 52 15.18 -7.50 16.89
N GLU A 53 15.52 -7.70 18.16
CA GLU A 53 16.82 -7.30 18.73
C GLU A 53 17.98 -8.15 18.20
N GLU A 54 17.82 -9.47 18.17
CA GLU A 54 18.86 -10.42 17.77
C GLU A 54 19.25 -10.25 16.30
N VAL A 55 18.26 -10.08 15.42
CA VAL A 55 18.46 -10.02 13.97
C VAL A 55 18.62 -8.58 13.47
N GLY A 56 18.16 -7.58 14.24
CA GLY A 56 18.13 -6.17 13.80
C GLY A 56 17.01 -5.90 12.80
N ILE A 57 15.77 -6.29 13.13
CA ILE A 57 14.62 -6.13 12.23
C ILE A 57 14.09 -4.69 12.29
N ASP A 58 14.22 -3.94 11.19
CA ASP A 58 13.63 -2.59 11.07
C ASP A 58 12.14 -2.62 10.68
N ILE A 59 11.71 -3.65 9.94
CA ILE A 59 10.33 -3.79 9.45
C ILE A 59 9.78 -5.17 9.84
N TYR A 60 8.86 -5.18 10.79
CA TYR A 60 8.12 -6.37 11.21
C TYR A 60 6.82 -6.47 10.42
N ARG A 61 6.79 -7.37 9.42
CA ARG A 61 5.54 -7.72 8.71
C ARG A 61 4.79 -8.81 9.45
N GLN A 62 3.58 -8.49 9.92
CA GLN A 62 2.63 -9.42 10.48
C GLN A 62 1.54 -9.73 9.46
N ASP A 63 1.32 -11.02 9.22
CA ASP A 63 0.25 -11.51 8.40
C ASP A 63 -0.83 -12.21 9.24
N PHE A 64 -2.00 -12.42 8.63
CA PHE A 64 -3.09 -13.19 9.21
C PHE A 64 -4.03 -13.73 8.11
N ASN A 65 -3.87 -15.01 7.79
CA ASN A 65 -4.37 -15.61 6.55
C ASN A 65 -5.53 -16.61 6.72
N PHE A 66 -6.29 -16.54 7.82
CA PHE A 66 -7.47 -17.38 7.99
C PHE A 66 -8.57 -16.69 8.78
N GLU A 67 -9.80 -17.21 8.69
CA GLU A 67 -10.98 -16.62 9.33
C GLU A 67 -11.09 -17.06 10.81
N PRO A 68 -11.06 -16.12 11.77
CA PRO A 68 -11.06 -16.47 13.20
C PRO A 68 -12.44 -16.63 13.82
N LEU A 69 -13.51 -16.21 13.13
CA LEU A 69 -14.85 -16.09 13.73
C LEU A 69 -15.35 -17.39 14.38
N THR A 70 -15.10 -18.55 13.76
CA THR A 70 -15.52 -19.84 14.30
C THR A 70 -14.71 -20.28 15.50
N TYR A 71 -13.47 -19.82 15.64
CA TYR A 71 -12.62 -20.08 16.81
C TYR A 71 -13.14 -19.30 18.02
N TRP A 72 -13.41 -18.00 17.86
CA TRP A 72 -13.94 -17.16 18.92
C TRP A 72 -15.32 -17.62 19.40
N LYS A 73 -16.24 -17.89 18.47
CA LYS A 73 -17.60 -18.38 18.81
C LYS A 73 -17.60 -19.68 19.60
N ARG A 74 -16.62 -20.55 19.36
CA ARG A 74 -16.49 -21.83 20.07
C ARG A 74 -15.88 -21.66 21.46
N ALA A 75 -15.00 -20.68 21.63
CA ALA A 75 -14.35 -20.37 22.90
C ALA A 75 -15.27 -19.53 23.82
N ASP A 76 -16.20 -18.75 23.26
CA ASP A 76 -17.12 -17.92 24.03
C ASP A 76 -18.02 -18.75 24.96
N GLU A 77 -18.16 -18.25 26.19
CA GLU A 77 -19.18 -18.73 27.12
C GLU A 77 -20.58 -18.29 26.67
N PRO A 78 -21.65 -19.06 26.99
CA PRO A 78 -23.01 -18.76 26.54
C PRO A 78 -23.52 -17.35 26.91
N ASP A 79 -23.05 -16.76 28.01
CA ASP A 79 -23.40 -15.41 28.48
C ASP A 79 -22.36 -14.33 28.10
N ARG A 80 -21.34 -14.68 27.30
CA ARG A 80 -20.20 -13.83 26.92
C ARG A 80 -19.90 -13.87 25.42
N VAL A 81 -20.92 -14.09 24.58
CA VAL A 81 -20.75 -14.10 23.11
C VAL A 81 -20.10 -12.82 22.60
N GLY A 82 -19.06 -12.97 21.78
CA GLY A 82 -18.24 -11.89 21.21
C GLY A 82 -17.04 -11.48 22.07
N MET A 83 -16.89 -12.04 23.28
CA MET A 83 -15.83 -11.63 24.19
C MET A 83 -14.44 -12.03 23.68
N HIS A 84 -14.28 -13.23 23.09
CA HIS A 84 -12.97 -13.65 22.57
C HIS A 84 -12.49 -12.79 21.40
N GLU A 85 -13.40 -12.36 20.52
CA GLU A 85 -13.06 -11.41 19.45
C GLU A 85 -12.55 -10.09 20.03
N ILE A 86 -13.29 -9.50 20.98
CA ILE A 86 -12.89 -8.25 21.63
C ILE A 86 -11.51 -8.39 22.29
N ARG A 87 -11.30 -9.46 23.07
CA ARG A 87 -10.03 -9.70 23.77
C ARG A 87 -8.87 -9.99 22.81
N HIS A 88 -9.13 -10.68 21.70
CA HIS A 88 -8.12 -10.91 20.67
C HIS A 88 -7.65 -9.59 20.06
N ILE A 89 -8.57 -8.69 19.72
CA ILE A 89 -8.24 -7.39 19.12
C ILE A 89 -7.55 -6.47 20.13
N GLU A 90 -8.01 -6.41 21.39
CA GLU A 90 -7.32 -5.68 22.46
C GLU A 90 -5.89 -6.22 22.67
N GLY A 91 -5.74 -7.54 22.64
CA GLY A 91 -4.45 -8.21 22.76
C GLY A 91 -3.52 -7.91 21.59
N LEU A 92 -4.04 -7.87 20.36
CA LEU A 92 -3.28 -7.46 19.18
C LEU A 92 -2.75 -6.04 19.30
N TYR A 93 -3.60 -5.10 19.73
CA TYR A 93 -3.18 -3.71 19.93
C TYR A 93 -2.15 -3.58 21.04
N ALA A 94 -2.35 -4.24 22.18
CA ALA A 94 -1.38 -4.24 23.27
C ALA A 94 -0.02 -4.83 22.83
N PHE A 95 -0.04 -5.92 22.05
CA PHE A 95 1.16 -6.53 21.48
C PHE A 95 1.92 -5.55 20.57
N TRP A 96 1.24 -4.91 19.61
CA TRP A 96 1.88 -3.93 18.72
C TRP A 96 2.37 -2.68 19.45
N ASP A 97 1.58 -2.16 20.40
CA ASP A 97 1.95 -0.98 21.19
C ASP A 97 3.20 -1.27 22.03
N GLU A 98 3.31 -2.48 22.60
CA GLU A 98 4.49 -2.88 23.35
C GLU A 98 5.72 -3.09 22.46
N LEU A 99 5.57 -3.67 21.27
CA LEU A 99 6.68 -3.77 20.30
C LEU A 99 7.20 -2.39 19.90
N ARG A 100 6.32 -1.42 19.61
CA ARG A 100 6.71 -0.04 19.28
C ARG A 100 7.37 0.68 20.46
N ALA A 101 6.94 0.40 21.69
CA ALA A 101 7.54 0.99 22.88
C ALA A 101 8.96 0.46 23.13
N ARG A 102 9.18 -0.85 22.91
CA ARG A 102 10.50 -1.49 23.04
C ARG A 102 11.43 -1.15 21.87
N HIS A 103 10.88 -0.95 20.68
CA HIS A 103 11.61 -0.67 19.44
C HIS A 103 11.09 0.61 18.76
N PRO A 104 11.51 1.82 19.21
CA PRO A 104 10.94 3.08 18.72
C PRO A 104 11.11 3.34 17.21
N ASN A 105 12.07 2.67 16.56
CA ASN A 105 12.32 2.79 15.13
C ASN A 105 11.66 1.68 14.30
N LEU A 106 10.99 0.71 14.94
CA LEU A 106 10.35 -0.41 14.26
C LEU A 106 9.13 0.07 13.47
N LEU A 107 9.08 -0.32 12.20
CA LEU A 107 7.89 -0.21 11.38
C LEU A 107 7.12 -1.52 11.42
N ILE A 108 5.83 -1.46 11.75
CA ILE A 108 4.94 -2.61 11.65
C ILE A 108 4.26 -2.56 10.29
N ASP A 109 4.44 -3.60 9.48
CA ASP A 109 3.71 -3.81 8.23
C ASP A 109 2.55 -4.77 8.49
N ASN A 110 1.32 -4.26 8.40
CA ASN A 110 0.10 -5.03 8.67
C ASN A 110 -0.44 -5.64 7.37
N CYS A 111 -0.45 -6.96 7.36
CA CYS A 111 -1.00 -7.80 6.31
C CYS A 111 -2.06 -8.73 6.90
N SER A 112 -3.09 -8.99 6.12
CA SER A 112 -4.07 -10.04 6.38
C SER A 112 -4.61 -10.49 5.03
N SER A 113 -3.87 -11.38 4.36
CA SER A 113 -4.09 -11.71 2.95
C SER A 113 -4.24 -10.45 2.08
N GLY A 114 -3.25 -9.55 2.20
CA GLY A 114 -3.37 -8.18 1.74
C GLY A 114 -4.05 -7.27 2.77
N GLY A 115 -5.06 -6.53 2.33
CA GLY A 115 -5.64 -5.41 3.07
C GLY A 115 -6.89 -5.71 3.89
N ARG A 116 -7.13 -6.94 4.35
CA ARG A 116 -8.37 -7.26 5.11
C ARG A 116 -8.44 -6.62 6.50
N ARG A 117 -7.35 -6.00 6.96
CA ARG A 117 -7.26 -5.23 8.21
C ARG A 117 -6.72 -3.81 7.98
N ILE A 118 -7.15 -3.12 6.91
CA ILE A 118 -6.83 -1.70 6.72
C ILE A 118 -7.98 -0.87 7.33
N ASP A 119 -7.86 -0.58 8.61
CA ASP A 119 -8.81 0.21 9.40
C ASP A 119 -8.08 1.30 10.21
N LEU A 120 -8.84 2.18 10.87
CA LEU A 120 -8.27 3.35 11.55
C LEU A 120 -7.35 2.96 12.73
N GLU A 121 -7.73 1.93 13.49
CA GLU A 121 -6.96 1.53 14.68
C GLU A 121 -5.67 0.81 14.28
N THR A 122 -5.73 -0.07 13.28
CA THR A 122 -4.54 -0.75 12.77
C THR A 122 -3.59 0.22 12.07
N THR A 123 -4.08 1.16 11.26
CA THR A 123 -3.25 2.14 10.55
C THR A 123 -2.65 3.23 11.45
N SER A 124 -3.20 3.44 12.65
CA SER A 124 -2.53 4.26 13.69
C SER A 124 -1.27 3.58 14.25
N ARG A 125 -1.21 2.24 14.14
CA ARG A 125 -0.16 1.39 14.69
C ARG A 125 0.84 0.88 13.65
N SER A 126 0.40 0.78 12.40
CA SER A 126 1.08 0.04 11.33
C SER A 126 0.88 0.69 9.96
N PHE A 127 1.60 0.18 8.96
CA PHE A 127 1.48 0.59 7.57
C PHE A 127 1.05 -0.60 6.71
N PRO A 128 0.17 -0.43 5.71
CA PRO A 128 -0.11 -1.47 4.73
C PRO A 128 0.93 -1.40 3.61
N LEU A 129 2.12 -1.98 3.80
CA LEU A 129 3.11 -2.05 2.72
C LEU A 129 2.69 -3.07 1.67
N TRP A 130 1.87 -4.04 2.08
CA TRP A 130 1.21 -5.01 1.20
C TRP A 130 -0.32 -4.84 1.25
N ARG A 131 -0.83 -3.83 0.53
CA ARG A 131 -2.25 -3.44 0.59
C ARG A 131 -3.25 -4.43 0.00
N SER A 132 -2.81 -5.37 -0.84
CA SER A 132 -3.70 -6.34 -1.49
C SER A 132 -2.92 -7.49 -2.12
N ASP A 133 -3.38 -8.72 -1.93
CA ASP A 133 -2.91 -9.89 -2.71
C ASP A 133 -3.38 -9.84 -4.17
N TYR A 134 -4.24 -8.89 -4.54
CA TYR A 134 -4.70 -8.77 -5.93
C TYR A 134 -3.54 -8.64 -6.90
N THR A 135 -2.48 -7.94 -6.51
CA THR A 135 -1.26 -7.83 -7.31
C THR A 135 -0.40 -9.09 -7.27
N ASP A 136 -0.65 -10.08 -6.42
CA ASP A 136 0.04 -11.39 -6.40
C ASP A 136 -0.54 -12.38 -7.43
N LEU A 137 -1.69 -12.06 -8.04
CA LEU A 137 -2.27 -12.89 -9.08
C LEU A 137 -1.28 -13.04 -10.25
N PRO A 138 -1.25 -14.20 -10.95
CA PRO A 138 -0.38 -14.39 -12.10
C PRO A 138 -0.67 -13.33 -13.18
N ALA A 139 0.14 -12.25 -13.19
CA ALA A 139 -0.12 -11.05 -13.98
C ALA A 139 -0.40 -11.32 -15.46
N LYS A 140 0.26 -12.35 -16.02
CA LYS A 140 0.11 -12.77 -17.42
C LYS A 140 -1.32 -13.20 -17.78
N ASN A 141 -2.12 -13.66 -16.82
CA ASN A 141 -3.46 -14.19 -17.08
C ASN A 141 -4.57 -13.13 -16.92
N GLU A 142 -4.26 -11.98 -16.31
CA GLU A 142 -5.25 -10.95 -15.96
C GLU A 142 -5.20 -9.70 -16.85
N GLY A 143 -4.38 -9.71 -17.90
CA GLY A 143 -4.24 -8.57 -18.81
C GLY A 143 -3.78 -7.31 -18.07
N MET A 144 -4.51 -6.20 -18.24
CA MET A 144 -4.23 -4.92 -17.56
C MET A 144 -4.99 -4.73 -16.25
N LYS A 145 -5.74 -5.75 -15.79
CA LYS A 145 -6.60 -5.61 -14.61
C LYS A 145 -5.80 -5.35 -13.34
N LEU A 146 -4.58 -5.90 -13.23
CA LEU A 146 -3.71 -5.64 -12.09
C LEU A 146 -3.36 -4.15 -11.95
N GLN A 147 -2.97 -3.52 -13.05
CA GLN A 147 -2.66 -2.08 -13.10
C GLN A 147 -3.91 -1.26 -12.78
N ILE A 148 -5.06 -1.62 -13.34
CA ILE A 148 -6.33 -0.92 -13.08
C ILE A 148 -6.75 -1.05 -11.61
N GLY A 149 -6.62 -2.24 -11.02
CA GLY A 149 -6.85 -2.46 -9.60
C GLY A 149 -5.90 -1.65 -8.73
N ALA A 150 -4.60 -1.63 -9.07
CA ALA A 150 -3.59 -0.84 -8.36
C ALA A 150 -3.88 0.67 -8.44
N GLN A 151 -4.33 1.16 -9.59
CA GLN A 151 -4.76 2.56 -9.76
C GLN A 151 -5.94 2.90 -8.84
N ALA A 152 -6.96 2.03 -8.81
CA ALA A 152 -8.14 2.22 -7.96
C ALA A 152 -7.80 2.19 -6.47
N GLN A 153 -6.97 1.22 -6.05
CA GLN A 153 -6.48 1.12 -4.68
C GLN A 153 -5.66 2.36 -4.27
N THR A 154 -4.78 2.84 -5.16
CA THR A 154 -3.99 4.06 -4.91
C THR A 154 -4.91 5.26 -4.69
N ALA A 155 -5.90 5.45 -5.55
CA ALA A 155 -6.83 6.56 -5.43
C ALA A 155 -7.80 6.47 -4.24
N GLY A 156 -8.09 5.25 -3.78
CA GLY A 156 -8.87 5.00 -2.56
C GLY A 156 -8.07 5.28 -1.30
N LEU A 157 -6.86 4.72 -1.19
CA LEU A 157 -6.03 4.82 0.02
C LEU A 157 -5.39 6.18 0.18
N SER A 158 -4.91 6.83 -0.89
CA SER A 158 -4.17 8.09 -0.78
C SER A 158 -5.00 9.26 -0.22
N ARG A 159 -6.33 9.09 -0.09
CA ARG A 159 -7.22 10.03 0.60
C ARG A 159 -7.15 9.96 2.12
N TRP A 160 -6.78 8.81 2.68
CA TRP A 160 -6.95 8.50 4.10
C TRP A 160 -5.66 7.95 4.74
N VAL A 161 -4.93 7.14 3.99
CA VAL A 161 -3.72 6.44 4.41
C VAL A 161 -2.63 6.77 3.38
N PRO A 162 -1.93 7.91 3.50
CA PRO A 162 -0.93 8.32 2.52
C PRO A 162 0.31 7.41 2.54
N LEU A 163 0.61 6.79 3.70
CA LEU A 163 1.72 5.87 3.90
C LEU A 163 1.30 4.42 3.59
N HIS A 164 1.35 4.05 2.32
CA HIS A 164 1.08 2.68 1.82
C HIS A 164 2.01 2.31 0.68
N SER A 165 2.06 1.03 0.33
CA SER A 165 2.81 0.50 -0.81
C SER A 165 1.98 -0.51 -1.62
N ALA A 166 2.39 -0.74 -2.87
CA ALA A 166 1.92 -1.82 -3.71
C ALA A 166 3.09 -2.56 -4.36
N SER A 167 2.82 -3.79 -4.82
CA SER A 167 3.76 -4.56 -5.61
C SER A 167 3.68 -4.27 -7.10
N VAL A 168 4.82 -4.46 -7.76
CA VAL A 168 5.00 -4.38 -9.21
C VAL A 168 5.79 -5.59 -9.69
N TRP A 169 5.41 -6.08 -10.86
CA TRP A 169 6.06 -7.21 -11.55
C TRP A 169 6.87 -6.78 -12.76
N THR A 170 6.56 -5.61 -13.31
CA THR A 170 7.20 -5.03 -14.48
C THR A 170 7.52 -3.58 -14.18
N PHE A 171 8.58 -3.08 -14.84
CA PHE A 171 9.18 -1.80 -14.49
C PHE A 171 9.00 -0.75 -15.58
N GLU A 172 8.06 -0.97 -16.51
CA GLU A 172 7.70 0.05 -17.50
C GLU A 172 7.01 1.23 -16.82
N PRO A 173 7.15 2.47 -17.36
CA PRO A 173 6.57 3.66 -16.73
C PRO A 173 5.07 3.54 -16.43
N TYR A 174 4.29 2.92 -17.31
CA TYR A 174 2.86 2.71 -17.07
C TYR A 174 2.58 1.79 -15.87
N ASP A 175 3.32 0.70 -15.73
CA ASP A 175 3.14 -0.28 -14.65
C ASP A 175 3.56 0.31 -13.31
N MET A 176 4.76 0.91 -13.27
CA MET A 176 5.27 1.56 -12.06
C MET A 176 4.36 2.70 -11.59
N ARG A 177 3.90 3.55 -12.50
CA ARG A 177 3.00 4.67 -12.17
C ARG A 177 1.58 4.21 -11.83
N SER A 178 1.17 3.01 -12.24
CA SER A 178 -0.12 2.43 -11.83
C SER A 178 -0.13 1.95 -10.38
N SER A 179 1.01 1.50 -9.87
CA SER A 179 1.17 1.00 -8.49
C SER A 179 1.81 2.00 -7.54
N PHE A 180 2.11 3.20 -8.01
CA PHE A 180 2.90 4.19 -7.30
C PHE A 180 2.23 4.68 -6.01
N SER A 181 3.01 4.77 -4.94
CA SER A 181 2.64 5.45 -3.69
C SER A 181 3.94 5.84 -2.96
N THR A 182 3.87 6.13 -1.65
CA THR A 182 5.05 6.47 -0.83
C THR A 182 6.19 5.43 -0.87
N GLY A 183 5.87 4.20 -1.26
CA GLY A 183 6.82 3.12 -1.50
C GLY A 183 6.40 2.26 -2.69
N VAL A 184 7.26 1.30 -3.03
CA VAL A 184 6.96 0.26 -4.02
C VAL A 184 7.67 -1.02 -3.60
N SER A 185 6.98 -2.15 -3.73
CA SER A 185 7.55 -3.48 -3.51
C SER A 185 7.88 -4.09 -4.87
N LEU A 186 9.16 -4.32 -5.14
CA LEU A 186 9.62 -4.98 -6.37
C LEU A 186 9.42 -6.49 -6.18
N TYR A 187 8.38 -7.04 -6.77
CA TYR A 187 7.94 -8.41 -6.51
C TYR A 187 8.33 -9.31 -7.68
N THR A 188 9.64 -9.48 -7.86
CA THR A 188 10.24 -10.28 -8.92
C THR A 188 11.51 -10.96 -8.43
N ASP A 189 11.95 -12.01 -9.13
CA ASP A 189 13.23 -12.64 -8.83
C ASP A 189 14.38 -11.73 -9.28
N ILE A 190 15.01 -11.08 -8.30
CA ILE A 190 16.15 -10.17 -8.53
C ILE A 190 17.43 -10.90 -8.93
N LEU A 191 17.45 -12.24 -8.83
CA LEU A 191 18.59 -13.09 -9.20
C LEU A 191 18.45 -13.67 -10.61
N ALA A 192 17.34 -13.40 -11.30
CA ALA A 192 17.14 -13.85 -12.67
C ALA A 192 18.21 -13.26 -13.62
N ASP A 193 18.73 -14.07 -14.54
CA ASP A 193 19.78 -13.66 -15.48
C ASP A 193 19.35 -12.49 -16.39
N ASP A 194 18.05 -12.38 -16.67
CA ASP A 194 17.44 -11.34 -17.51
C ASP A 194 16.82 -10.20 -16.69
N TYR A 195 17.16 -10.08 -15.40
CA TYR A 195 16.65 -9.02 -14.54
C TYR A 195 17.00 -7.62 -15.10
N PRO A 196 16.01 -6.75 -15.41
CA PRO A 196 16.25 -5.49 -16.10
C PRO A 196 16.74 -4.40 -15.14
N ILE A 197 17.93 -4.59 -14.56
CA ILE A 197 18.47 -3.78 -13.45
C ILE A 197 18.52 -2.28 -13.74
N ASP A 198 18.84 -1.88 -14.97
CA ASP A 198 18.94 -0.45 -15.31
C ASP A 198 17.56 0.21 -15.43
N LEU A 199 16.56 -0.52 -15.94
CA LEU A 199 15.17 -0.06 -15.94
C LEU A 199 14.65 0.10 -14.50
N VAL A 200 14.96 -0.88 -13.63
CA VAL A 200 14.60 -0.85 -12.21
C VAL A 200 15.24 0.34 -11.50
N LYS A 201 16.52 0.64 -11.77
CA LYS A 201 17.19 1.82 -11.19
C LYS A 201 16.47 3.11 -11.56
N HIS A 202 16.09 3.27 -12.84
CA HIS A 202 15.34 4.45 -13.28
C HIS A 202 13.95 4.53 -12.62
N ALA A 203 13.24 3.40 -12.54
CA ALA A 203 11.95 3.31 -11.89
C ALA A 203 12.02 3.70 -10.40
N VAL A 204 12.98 3.14 -9.65
CA VAL A 204 13.22 3.46 -8.24
C VAL A 204 13.65 4.92 -8.06
N ALA A 205 14.44 5.47 -8.99
CA ALA A 205 14.84 6.87 -8.93
C ALA A 205 13.64 7.83 -9.08
N GLU A 206 12.70 7.54 -9.99
CA GLU A 206 11.44 8.28 -10.09
C GLU A 206 10.60 8.17 -8.80
N VAL A 207 10.51 6.96 -8.20
CA VAL A 207 9.84 6.76 -6.90
C VAL A 207 10.42 7.65 -5.80
N LYS A 208 11.74 7.61 -5.63
CA LYS A 208 12.42 8.39 -4.61
C LYS A 208 12.27 9.90 -4.85
N ARG A 209 12.29 10.33 -6.11
CA ARG A 209 12.17 11.73 -6.50
C ARG A 209 10.79 12.31 -6.19
N LEU A 210 9.71 11.55 -6.43
CA LEU A 210 8.34 12.05 -6.19
C LEU A 210 7.85 11.83 -4.76
N ARG A 211 8.53 10.99 -3.96
CA ARG A 211 8.13 10.69 -2.57
C ARG A 211 7.75 11.92 -1.72
N PRO A 212 8.43 13.09 -1.81
CA PRO A 212 8.01 14.29 -1.07
C PRO A 212 6.60 14.79 -1.39
N TYR A 213 6.11 14.55 -2.61
CA TYR A 213 4.77 14.97 -3.05
C TYR A 213 3.69 14.00 -2.57
N LEU A 214 4.00 12.71 -2.45
CA LEU A 214 3.02 11.65 -2.15
C LEU A 214 2.42 11.68 -0.74
N LEU A 215 2.96 12.55 0.12
CA LEU A 215 2.43 12.87 1.44
C LEU A 215 1.59 14.15 1.45
N GLY A 216 1.45 14.81 0.29
CA GLY A 216 0.70 16.04 0.12
C GLY A 216 -0.79 15.81 -0.10
N ASP A 217 -1.49 16.90 -0.41
CA ASP A 217 -2.91 16.91 -0.66
C ASP A 217 -3.22 16.11 -1.93
N PHE A 218 -4.12 15.12 -1.80
CA PHE A 218 -4.48 14.23 -2.89
C PHE A 218 -5.77 14.66 -3.59
N TYR A 219 -5.72 14.80 -4.93
CA TYR A 219 -6.88 15.16 -5.74
C TYR A 219 -7.07 14.19 -6.91
N PRO A 220 -8.20 13.47 -6.99
CA PRO A 220 -8.65 12.86 -8.23
C PRO A 220 -8.92 13.94 -9.28
N LEU A 221 -8.37 13.79 -10.47
CA LEU A 221 -8.54 14.75 -11.57
C LEU A 221 -9.66 14.35 -12.53
N VAL A 222 -10.00 13.06 -12.54
CA VAL A 222 -11.11 12.46 -13.30
C VAL A 222 -11.94 11.56 -12.37
N LEU A 223 -13.11 11.10 -12.84
CA LEU A 223 -13.90 10.13 -12.10
C LEU A 223 -13.09 8.85 -11.91
N LEU A 224 -13.04 8.34 -10.68
CA LEU A 224 -12.37 7.07 -10.39
C LEU A 224 -13.28 5.91 -10.82
N THR A 225 -12.79 5.09 -11.76
CA THR A 225 -13.49 3.89 -12.23
C THR A 225 -12.52 2.71 -12.32
N VAL A 226 -13.07 1.50 -12.47
CA VAL A 226 -12.31 0.28 -12.78
C VAL A 226 -12.51 -0.17 -14.23
N GLU A 227 -13.16 0.65 -15.06
CA GLU A 227 -13.45 0.33 -16.45
C GLU A 227 -12.21 0.46 -17.34
N GLU A 228 -12.01 -0.50 -18.25
CA GLU A 228 -10.80 -0.60 -19.06
C GLU A 228 -10.64 0.52 -20.11
N HIS A 229 -11.75 1.16 -20.50
CA HIS A 229 -11.80 2.26 -21.47
C HIS A 229 -11.59 3.66 -20.87
N ASP A 230 -11.66 3.79 -19.55
CA ASP A 230 -11.55 5.08 -18.88
C ASP A 230 -10.11 5.52 -18.66
N TRP A 231 -9.94 6.80 -18.34
CA TRP A 231 -8.67 7.34 -17.87
C TRP A 231 -8.58 7.25 -16.35
N CYS A 232 -7.35 7.16 -15.84
CA CYS A 232 -7.07 7.41 -14.43
C CYS A 232 -6.11 8.58 -14.32
N ALA A 233 -6.43 9.56 -13.47
CA ALA A 233 -5.58 10.71 -13.23
C ALA A 233 -5.76 11.25 -11.81
N TYR A 234 -4.64 11.52 -11.14
CA TYR A 234 -4.62 12.08 -9.80
C TYR A 234 -3.42 13.01 -9.60
N GLN A 235 -3.58 13.97 -8.70
CA GLN A 235 -2.60 14.97 -8.31
C GLN A 235 -2.22 14.79 -6.84
N PHE A 236 -0.95 15.03 -6.56
CA PHE A 236 -0.41 15.23 -5.23
C PHE A 236 0.17 16.65 -5.15
N ASP A 237 -0.36 17.46 -4.26
CA ASP A 237 -0.01 18.88 -4.11
C ASP A 237 0.67 19.14 -2.77
N ARG A 238 1.71 19.97 -2.77
CA ARG A 238 2.40 20.47 -1.58
C ARG A 238 2.31 21.99 -1.57
N PRO A 239 1.17 22.55 -1.12
CA PRO A 239 0.97 24.01 -1.08
C PRO A 239 2.02 24.71 -0.22
N ASP A 240 2.45 24.04 0.85
CA ASP A 240 3.50 24.49 1.77
C ASP A 240 4.88 24.61 1.10
N LEU A 241 5.11 23.87 0.01
CA LEU A 241 6.32 23.97 -0.82
C LEU A 241 6.09 24.75 -2.12
N GLY A 242 4.83 25.05 -2.47
CA GLY A 242 4.45 25.55 -3.78
C GLY A 242 4.80 24.58 -4.91
N THR A 243 4.82 23.27 -4.68
CA THR A 243 5.21 22.25 -5.67
C THR A 243 4.24 21.08 -5.66
N GLY A 244 4.23 20.27 -6.72
CA GLY A 244 3.55 18.98 -6.68
C GLY A 244 3.73 18.19 -7.96
N CYS A 245 3.01 17.08 -8.05
CA CYS A 245 2.96 16.26 -9.25
C CYS A 245 1.54 15.81 -9.59
N ALA A 246 1.34 15.41 -10.85
CA ALA A 246 0.14 14.76 -11.32
C ALA A 246 0.52 13.59 -12.23
N ILE A 247 -0.21 12.49 -12.10
CA ILE A 247 -0.03 11.27 -12.87
C ILE A 247 -1.27 11.08 -13.73
N PHE A 248 -1.05 10.85 -15.02
CA PHE A 248 -2.11 10.58 -16.00
C PHE A 248 -1.85 9.23 -16.66
N LEU A 249 -2.88 8.39 -16.68
CA LEU A 249 -2.82 7.02 -17.16
C LEU A 249 -3.95 6.82 -18.17
N ARG A 250 -3.57 6.61 -19.43
CA ARG A 250 -4.49 6.17 -20.48
C ARG A 250 -4.51 4.65 -20.47
N ARG A 251 -5.67 4.07 -20.16
CA ARG A 251 -5.85 2.61 -20.15
C ARG A 251 -5.91 2.06 -21.58
N HIS A 252 -5.63 0.77 -21.69
CA HIS A 252 -5.44 0.08 -22.96
C HIS A 252 -6.65 0.07 -23.90
N GLU A 253 -7.88 0.11 -23.39
CA GLU A 253 -9.10 0.17 -24.22
C GLU A 253 -9.61 1.59 -24.44
N SER A 254 -8.88 2.62 -23.98
CA SER A 254 -9.41 3.98 -24.04
C SER A 254 -9.51 4.50 -25.48
N PRO A 255 -10.73 4.84 -25.96
CA PRO A 255 -10.94 5.28 -27.33
C PRO A 255 -10.43 6.71 -27.57
N TYR A 256 -10.21 7.48 -26.49
CA TYR A 256 -9.78 8.86 -26.56
C TYR A 256 -8.30 8.99 -26.20
N PRO A 257 -7.46 9.60 -27.09
CA PRO A 257 -6.05 9.84 -26.81
C PRO A 257 -5.81 11.04 -25.89
N SER A 258 -6.87 11.75 -25.49
CA SER A 258 -6.77 12.93 -24.65
C SER A 258 -7.90 13.00 -23.62
N VAL A 259 -7.64 13.66 -22.50
CA VAL A 259 -8.60 13.90 -21.42
C VAL A 259 -8.44 15.31 -20.86
N VAL A 260 -9.55 15.94 -20.46
CA VAL A 260 -9.54 17.20 -19.69
C VAL A 260 -9.38 16.84 -18.22
N ALA A 261 -8.24 17.18 -17.64
CA ALA A 261 -7.85 16.81 -16.27
C ALA A 261 -7.06 17.96 -15.63
N GLY A 262 -7.75 19.07 -15.43
CA GLY A 262 -7.18 20.28 -14.84
C GLY A 262 -6.77 20.09 -13.38
N LEU A 263 -5.60 20.62 -13.02
CA LEU A 263 -5.08 20.54 -11.66
C LEU A 263 -5.96 21.33 -10.68
N ARG A 264 -6.03 20.83 -9.45
CA ARG A 264 -6.72 21.41 -8.31
C ARG A 264 -5.76 22.23 -7.47
N ASN A 265 -6.32 23.10 -6.63
CA ASN A 265 -5.59 23.97 -5.71
C ASN A 265 -4.49 24.86 -6.35
N ILE A 266 -4.65 25.21 -7.62
CA ILE A 266 -3.76 26.13 -8.33
C ILE A 266 -4.17 27.58 -8.04
N ASP A 267 -3.19 28.38 -7.57
CA ASP A 267 -3.27 29.82 -7.37
C ASP A 267 -3.27 30.54 -8.72
N THR A 268 -4.37 31.23 -9.03
CA THR A 268 -4.57 31.87 -10.34
C THR A 268 -3.77 33.15 -10.54
N ASP A 269 -3.23 33.73 -9.46
CA ASP A 269 -2.45 34.97 -9.52
C ASP A 269 -0.95 34.70 -9.68
N ALA A 270 -0.55 33.43 -9.61
CA ALA A 270 0.83 32.99 -9.69
C ALA A 270 1.24 32.51 -11.09
N ARG A 271 2.56 32.38 -11.31
CA ARG A 271 3.13 31.68 -12.47
C ARG A 271 3.62 30.31 -12.06
N TYR A 272 3.61 29.38 -13.00
CA TYR A 272 4.08 28.02 -12.76
C TYR A 272 5.11 27.62 -13.81
N GLU A 273 5.98 26.70 -13.42
CA GLU A 273 6.77 25.91 -14.35
C GLU A 273 6.37 24.46 -14.24
N ILE A 274 6.33 23.75 -15.36
CA ILE A 274 6.07 22.31 -15.41
C ILE A 274 7.15 21.53 -16.14
N SER A 275 7.36 20.29 -15.70
CA SER A 275 8.10 19.25 -16.41
C SER A 275 7.14 18.11 -16.77
N LEU A 276 7.33 17.52 -17.95
CA LEU A 276 6.49 16.43 -18.48
C LEU A 276 7.37 15.22 -18.84
N SER A 277 7.05 14.06 -18.31
CA SER A 277 7.83 12.83 -18.49
C SER A 277 6.96 11.66 -18.93
N ARG A 278 7.14 11.19 -20.17
CA ARG A 278 6.49 9.97 -20.70
C ARG A 278 7.26 8.70 -20.34
N VAL A 279 8.58 8.82 -20.27
CA VAL A 279 9.54 7.81 -19.79
C VAL A 279 10.18 8.29 -18.49
N TYR A 280 11.14 7.55 -17.94
CA TYR A 280 11.84 7.94 -16.71
C TYR A 280 12.81 9.12 -16.86
N GLU A 281 13.14 9.50 -18.10
CA GLU A 281 13.90 10.72 -18.35
C GLU A 281 13.11 11.94 -17.90
N HIS A 282 13.74 12.75 -17.04
CA HIS A 282 13.12 13.94 -16.49
C HIS A 282 13.25 15.09 -17.49
N GLY A 283 12.10 15.63 -17.90
CA GLY A 283 12.05 16.76 -18.84
C GLY A 283 12.58 18.07 -18.26
N SER A 284 12.85 19.03 -19.15
CA SER A 284 13.10 20.42 -18.75
C SER A 284 11.82 21.08 -18.25
N PHE A 285 11.98 22.04 -17.33
CA PHE A 285 10.87 22.87 -16.89
C PHE A 285 10.54 23.97 -17.91
N HIS A 286 9.25 24.16 -18.18
CA HIS A 286 8.72 25.20 -19.06
C HIS A 286 7.64 26.01 -18.34
N GLN A 287 7.58 27.31 -18.61
CA GLN A 287 6.56 28.18 -18.02
C GLN A 287 5.17 27.85 -18.56
N ILE A 288 4.17 27.94 -17.68
CA ILE A 288 2.76 27.77 -18.02
C ILE A 288 1.89 28.70 -17.15
N GLY A 289 0.79 29.19 -17.72
CA GLY A 289 -0.17 29.99 -16.98
C GLY A 289 -0.96 29.15 -15.98
N ALA A 290 -1.31 29.73 -14.83
CA ALA A 290 -2.15 29.05 -13.84
C ALA A 290 -3.51 28.59 -14.41
N TRP A 291 -4.10 29.37 -15.32
CA TRP A 291 -5.36 29.00 -15.99
C TRP A 291 -5.21 27.79 -16.92
N ASP A 292 -4.07 27.65 -17.58
CA ASP A 292 -3.80 26.50 -18.44
C ASP A 292 -3.65 25.22 -17.61
N LEU A 293 -3.06 25.32 -16.41
CA LEU A 293 -3.01 24.20 -15.46
C LEU A 293 -4.39 23.80 -14.95
N LYS A 294 -5.25 24.77 -14.60
CA LYS A 294 -6.62 24.49 -14.12
C LYS A 294 -7.55 23.94 -15.21
N ARG A 295 -7.20 24.11 -16.49
CA ARG A 295 -7.96 23.64 -17.66
C ARG A 295 -7.17 22.65 -18.51
N LEU A 296 -6.18 22.00 -17.90
CA LEU A 296 -5.22 21.15 -18.60
C LEU A 296 -5.94 20.06 -19.41
N THR A 297 -5.60 20.00 -20.70
CA THR A 297 -5.92 18.86 -21.56
C THR A 297 -4.64 18.06 -21.76
N VAL A 298 -4.66 16.80 -21.34
CA VAL A 298 -3.53 15.88 -21.45
C VAL A 298 -3.73 14.96 -22.65
N SER A 299 -2.67 14.70 -23.41
CA SER A 299 -2.67 13.77 -24.54
C SER A 299 -1.61 12.68 -24.41
N ILE A 300 -2.03 11.43 -24.52
CA ILE A 300 -1.18 10.23 -24.50
C ILE A 300 -1.51 9.39 -25.74
N PRO A 301 -0.65 9.39 -26.78
CA PRO A 301 -0.97 8.73 -28.04
C PRO A 301 -0.98 7.19 -27.94
N THR A 302 -0.24 6.61 -27.00
CA THR A 302 -0.19 5.15 -26.77
C THR A 302 -1.27 4.69 -25.80
N ALA A 303 -1.78 3.47 -26.00
CA ALA A 303 -2.71 2.81 -25.10
C ALA A 303 -2.22 1.35 -24.86
N PRO A 304 -1.82 0.98 -23.64
CA PRO A 304 -1.74 1.83 -22.46
C PRO A 304 -0.61 2.89 -22.57
N GLY A 305 -0.68 3.92 -21.74
CA GLY A 305 0.36 4.93 -21.67
C GLY A 305 0.27 5.80 -20.43
N SER A 306 1.40 6.36 -20.01
CA SER A 306 1.47 7.24 -18.84
C SER A 306 2.13 8.57 -19.16
N LEU A 307 1.76 9.60 -18.39
CA LEU A 307 2.43 10.89 -18.36
C LEU A 307 2.54 11.34 -16.90
N LEU A 308 3.76 11.66 -16.49
CA LEU A 308 4.04 12.35 -15.24
C LEU A 308 4.17 13.85 -15.53
N LEU A 309 3.52 14.67 -14.71
CA LEU A 309 3.67 16.12 -14.68
C LEU A 309 4.19 16.52 -13.31
N GLU A 310 5.26 17.28 -13.25
CA GLU A 310 5.71 17.97 -12.03
C GLU A 310 5.57 19.47 -12.21
N TYR A 311 5.13 20.17 -11.17
CA TYR A 311 4.94 21.61 -11.21
C TYR A 311 5.56 22.29 -10.00
N ARG A 312 6.00 23.53 -10.22
CA ARG A 312 6.43 24.44 -9.16
C ARG A 312 5.88 25.84 -9.40
N LYS A 313 5.32 26.42 -8.36
CA LYS A 313 4.91 27.82 -8.28
C LYS A 313 6.16 28.69 -8.31
N ARG A 314 6.09 29.79 -9.03
CA ARG A 314 7.09 30.85 -9.06
C ARG A 314 6.48 32.09 -8.43
N ASP A 315 7.23 32.71 -7.54
CA ASP A 315 6.90 34.04 -7.08
C ASP A 315 6.97 34.99 -8.29
N GLY A 316 5.92 35.80 -8.43
CA GLY A 316 5.75 36.75 -9.53
C GLY A 316 6.68 37.94 -9.42
#